data_AF-A0A1B1A720-F1
#
_entry.id   AF-A0A1B1A720-F1
#
_cell.length_a   1.000
_cell.length_b   1.000
_cell.length_c   1.000
_cell.angle_alpha   90.00
_cell.angle_beta   90.00
_cell.angle_gamma   90.00
#
_symmetry.space_group_name_H-M   'P 1'
#
loop_
_entity.id
_entity.type
_entity.pdbx_description
1 polymer ?
#
loop_
_entity_poly.entity_id
_entity_poly.type
_entity_poly.pdbx_seq_one_letter_code
_entity_poly.pdbx_strand_id
1 'polypeptide(L)'
;MPRPSKGARLHKFKHRPHWYIRDTGQPDRSTGCTSREQAEKALAAYIATKGREGVANEPANVTCGEVLAIYAEEYAPTVAAPERIGYAIDALLPFWDSLKLSHVKGETCRRYAKTRKKVVKRGAETKEAIEFKPVSPGTIRRELGALQAAINYAHREGYITSAPVVSLPIPPRPKERWLTRAEAARLLWAAYRGGEITAPRSLHPDRVIHRNPKGCYFANGV
;
A
#
# COMPACT_ATOMS: atom_id res chain seq x y z
N MET A 1 -37.54 25.82 -18.14
CA MET A 1 -36.23 25.13 -18.11
C MET A 1 -35.41 25.66 -16.94
N PRO A 2 -34.88 24.80 -16.05
CA PRO A 2 -33.94 25.23 -15.03
C PRO A 2 -32.68 25.77 -15.72
N ARG A 3 -32.17 26.92 -15.27
CA ARG A 3 -30.91 27.47 -15.82
C ARG A 3 -29.75 26.53 -15.45
N PRO A 4 -28.82 26.24 -16.38
CA PRO A 4 -27.59 25.50 -16.06
C PRO A 4 -26.86 26.17 -14.90
N SER A 5 -26.37 25.36 -13.95
CA SER A 5 -25.57 25.87 -12.84
C SER A 5 -24.30 26.52 -13.36
N LYS A 6 -23.89 27.65 -12.76
CA LYS A 6 -22.69 28.39 -13.20
C LYS A 6 -21.39 27.81 -12.64
N GLY A 7 -21.48 26.75 -11.82
CA GLY A 7 -20.34 26.13 -11.15
C GLY A 7 -19.63 27.05 -10.14
N ALA A 8 -18.48 26.59 -9.65
CA ALA A 8 -17.59 27.35 -8.78
C ALA A 8 -16.79 28.35 -9.62
N ARG A 9 -16.87 29.64 -9.27
CA ARG A 9 -16.21 30.72 -10.03
C ARG A 9 -15.77 31.86 -9.13
N LEU A 10 -14.77 32.60 -9.59
CA LEU A 10 -14.30 33.80 -8.92
C LEU A 10 -15.20 35.02 -9.24
N HIS A 11 -15.46 35.86 -8.24
CA HIS A 11 -16.24 37.08 -8.37
C HIS A 11 -15.64 38.20 -7.51
N LYS A 12 -15.45 39.39 -8.10
CA LYS A 12 -15.04 40.60 -7.37
C LYS A 12 -16.25 41.51 -7.18
N PHE A 13 -16.59 41.81 -5.93
CA PHE A 13 -17.65 42.77 -5.63
C PHE A 13 -17.09 44.19 -5.63
N LYS A 14 -17.81 45.15 -6.22
CA LYS A 14 -17.37 46.56 -6.29
C LYS A 14 -17.14 47.20 -4.91
N HIS A 15 -17.87 46.74 -3.90
CA HIS A 15 -17.85 47.27 -2.54
C HIS A 15 -16.99 46.45 -1.56
N ARG A 16 -16.30 45.39 -2.03
CA ARG A 16 -15.45 44.55 -1.16
C ARG A 16 -14.02 44.51 -1.69
N PRO A 17 -13.00 44.60 -0.82
CA PRO A 17 -11.61 44.63 -1.26
C PRO A 17 -11.10 43.26 -1.75
N HIS A 18 -11.69 42.16 -1.25
CA HIS A 18 -11.27 40.80 -1.54
C HIS A 18 -12.04 40.16 -2.70
N TRP A 19 -11.42 39.16 -3.34
CA TRP A 19 -12.11 38.24 -4.25
C TRP A 19 -12.94 37.22 -3.47
N TYR A 20 -14.02 36.75 -4.09
CA TYR A 20 -14.94 35.78 -3.51
C TYR A 20 -15.14 34.61 -4.47
N ILE A 21 -15.28 33.42 -3.93
CA ILE A 21 -15.68 32.22 -4.66
C ILE A 21 -17.18 32.09 -4.53
N ARG A 22 -17.87 32.08 -5.67
CA ARG A 22 -19.30 31.83 -5.76
C ARG A 22 -19.52 30.46 -6.34
N ASP A 23 -20.36 29.69 -5.68
CA ASP A 23 -20.71 28.38 -6.13
C ASP A 23 -22.23 28.16 -6.07
N THR A 24 -22.76 27.41 -7.03
CA THR A 24 -24.21 27.26 -7.18
C THR A 24 -24.75 26.39 -6.05
N GLY A 25 -25.53 26.97 -5.15
CA GLY A 25 -26.10 26.27 -3.98
C GLY A 25 -25.28 26.37 -2.70
N GLN A 26 -24.18 27.14 -2.70
CA GLN A 26 -23.32 27.37 -1.53
C GLN A 26 -23.23 28.88 -1.22
N PRO A 27 -22.97 29.27 0.04
CA PRO A 27 -22.73 30.66 0.40
C PRO A 27 -21.43 31.19 -0.23
N ASP A 28 -21.39 32.48 -0.52
CA ASP A 28 -20.21 33.13 -1.10
C ASP A 28 -19.03 33.11 -0.10
N ARG A 29 -17.90 32.48 -0.47
CA ARG A 29 -16.71 32.34 0.41
C ARG A 29 -15.64 33.36 0.03
N SER A 30 -15.15 34.14 0.99
CA SER A 30 -14.04 35.09 0.76
C SER A 30 -12.74 34.34 0.53
N THR A 31 -11.94 34.73 -0.47
CA THR A 31 -10.59 34.19 -0.64
C THR A 31 -9.57 34.87 0.27
N GLY A 32 -9.92 36.00 0.89
CA GLY A 32 -8.97 36.82 1.67
C GLY A 32 -7.88 37.48 0.83
N CYS A 33 -7.90 37.32 -0.49
CA CYS A 33 -6.89 37.87 -1.39
C CYS A 33 -7.46 39.07 -2.16
N THR A 34 -6.64 40.11 -2.31
CA THR A 34 -6.93 41.28 -3.17
C THR A 34 -6.39 41.09 -4.59
N SER A 35 -5.33 40.28 -4.74
CA SER A 35 -4.75 39.87 -6.02
C SER A 35 -5.56 38.75 -6.68
N ARG A 36 -5.74 38.86 -8.01
CA ARG A 36 -6.46 37.87 -8.82
C ARG A 36 -5.75 36.52 -8.87
N GLU A 37 -4.42 36.50 -9.01
CA GLU A 37 -3.64 35.25 -9.09
C GLU A 37 -3.74 34.42 -7.80
N GLN A 38 -3.63 35.08 -6.65
CA GLN A 38 -3.79 34.41 -5.36
C GLN A 38 -5.21 33.88 -5.18
N ALA A 39 -6.21 34.62 -5.67
CA ALA A 39 -7.60 34.19 -5.66
C ALA A 39 -7.87 33.01 -6.62
N GLU A 40 -7.18 32.91 -7.75
CA GLU A 40 -7.24 31.75 -8.64
C GLU A 40 -6.62 30.50 -7.99
N LYS A 41 -5.50 30.63 -7.26
CA LYS A 41 -4.95 29.54 -6.44
C LYS A 41 -5.94 29.08 -5.36
N ALA A 42 -6.59 30.04 -4.70
CA ALA A 42 -7.64 29.73 -3.72
C ALA A 42 -8.87 29.05 -4.36
N LEU A 43 -9.25 29.44 -5.57
CA LEU A 43 -10.33 28.79 -6.33
C LEU A 43 -9.94 27.36 -6.74
N ALA A 44 -8.69 27.12 -7.15
CA ALA A 44 -8.20 25.79 -7.48
C ALA A 44 -8.21 24.87 -6.25
N ALA A 45 -7.71 25.37 -5.11
CA ALA A 45 -7.79 24.65 -3.83
C ALA A 45 -9.25 24.36 -3.44
N TYR A 46 -10.14 25.36 -3.58
CA TYR A 46 -11.56 25.18 -3.32
C TYR A 46 -12.20 24.15 -4.25
N ILE A 47 -11.92 24.13 -5.55
CA ILE A 47 -12.49 23.12 -6.46
C ILE A 47 -11.99 21.73 -6.06
N ALA A 48 -10.73 21.60 -5.66
CA ALA A 48 -10.16 20.34 -5.18
C ALA A 48 -10.82 19.85 -3.88
N THR A 49 -11.26 20.75 -3.01
CA THR A 49 -11.86 20.41 -1.69
C THR A 49 -13.38 20.47 -1.64
N LYS A 50 -14.05 21.17 -2.56
CA LYS A 50 -15.50 21.41 -2.55
C LYS A 50 -16.32 20.11 -2.67
N GLY A 51 -15.77 19.07 -3.28
CA GLY A 51 -16.38 17.73 -3.29
C GLY A 51 -16.11 16.91 -2.02
N ARG A 52 -15.18 17.37 -1.17
CA ARG A 52 -14.77 16.73 0.09
C ARG A 52 -15.50 17.35 1.29
N GLU A 53 -15.76 18.65 1.25
CA GLU A 53 -16.54 19.38 2.27
C GLU A 53 -18.04 19.39 1.89
N GLY A 54 -18.76 18.32 2.22
CA GLY A 54 -20.20 18.26 2.01
C GLY A 54 -20.77 16.95 2.56
N VAL A 55 -21.89 17.07 3.28
CA VAL A 55 -22.81 16.01 3.73
C VAL A 55 -22.34 14.61 3.35
N ALA A 56 -21.97 13.81 4.35
CA ALA A 56 -21.58 12.40 4.22
C ALA A 56 -22.16 11.78 2.94
N ASN A 57 -21.29 11.37 2.03
CA ASN A 57 -21.73 10.89 0.72
C ASN A 57 -22.32 9.48 0.85
N GLU A 58 -23.29 9.17 0.01
CA GLU A 58 -23.75 7.79 -0.09
C GLU A 58 -22.64 6.89 -0.63
N PRO A 59 -22.46 5.65 -0.11
CA PRO A 59 -21.45 4.71 -0.60
C PRO A 59 -21.58 4.36 -2.09
N ALA A 60 -22.73 4.62 -2.70
CA ALA A 60 -22.92 4.45 -4.14
C ALA A 60 -22.14 5.48 -4.98
N ASN A 61 -21.85 6.66 -4.41
CA ASN A 61 -21.23 7.77 -5.11
C ASN A 61 -19.71 7.85 -4.92
N VAL A 62 -19.19 7.26 -3.83
CA VAL A 62 -17.76 7.27 -3.48
C VAL A 62 -17.05 6.03 -4.01
N THR A 63 -15.86 6.21 -4.61
CA THR A 63 -15.03 5.10 -5.07
C THR A 63 -14.17 4.54 -3.94
N CYS A 64 -13.75 3.27 -4.06
CA CYS A 64 -12.79 2.71 -3.12
C CYS A 64 -11.44 3.42 -3.25
N GLY A 65 -11.06 3.87 -4.45
CA GLY A 65 -9.84 4.65 -4.68
C GLY A 65 -9.80 5.95 -3.88
N GLU A 66 -10.90 6.72 -3.89
CA GLU A 66 -11.03 7.96 -3.12
C GLU A 66 -10.87 7.70 -1.61
N VAL A 67 -11.54 6.67 -1.08
CA VAL A 67 -11.45 6.30 0.33
C VAL A 67 -10.05 5.84 0.72
N LEU A 68 -9.40 5.07 -0.14
CA LEU A 68 -8.02 4.63 0.08
C LEU A 68 -7.04 5.80 0.04
N ALA A 69 -7.26 6.78 -0.83
CA ALA A 69 -6.45 8.00 -0.90
C ALA A 69 -6.60 8.84 0.38
N ILE A 70 -7.82 9.08 0.84
CA ILE A 70 -8.09 9.78 2.12
C ILE A 70 -7.39 9.06 3.27
N TYR A 71 -7.51 7.75 3.34
CA TYR A 71 -6.86 6.94 4.38
C TYR A 71 -5.32 7.00 4.30
N ALA A 72 -4.75 7.03 3.09
CA ALA A 72 -3.31 7.18 2.88
C ALA A 72 -2.79 8.57 3.30
N GLU A 73 -3.53 9.62 2.95
CA GLU A 73 -3.11 11.01 3.19
C GLU A 73 -3.26 11.40 4.66
N GLU A 74 -4.35 11.00 5.30
CA GLU A 74 -4.68 11.48 6.65
C GLU A 74 -4.27 10.51 7.75
N TYR A 75 -4.55 9.20 7.57
CA TYR A 75 -4.34 8.22 8.62
C TYR A 75 -2.95 7.58 8.57
N ALA A 76 -2.41 7.27 7.39
CA ALA A 76 -1.12 6.59 7.30
C ALA A 76 0.04 7.32 8.00
N PRO A 77 0.16 8.66 7.97
CA PRO A 77 1.22 9.38 8.70
C PRO A 77 1.16 9.21 10.22
N THR A 78 0.02 8.80 10.77
CA THR A 78 -0.19 8.66 12.22
C THR A 78 0.27 7.31 12.77
N VAL A 79 0.53 6.32 11.90
CA VAL A 79 0.92 4.96 12.31
C VAL A 79 2.44 4.78 12.34
N ALA A 80 2.91 3.85 13.16
CA ALA A 80 4.34 3.56 13.30
C ALA A 80 5.03 3.00 12.04
N ALA A 81 4.26 2.45 11.09
CA ALA A 81 4.77 1.80 9.88
C ALA A 81 3.88 2.15 8.66
N PRO A 82 3.91 3.41 8.17
CA PRO A 82 3.07 3.89 7.07
C PRO A 82 3.29 3.12 5.77
N GLU A 83 4.50 2.65 5.51
CA GLU A 83 4.88 1.91 4.32
C GLU A 83 4.06 0.62 4.15
N ARG A 84 3.65 -0.01 5.25
CA ARG A 84 2.81 -1.21 5.20
C ARG A 84 1.41 -0.93 4.69
N ILE A 85 0.87 0.26 4.99
CA ILE A 85 -0.40 0.73 4.45
C ILE A 85 -0.22 0.99 2.96
N GLY A 86 0.87 1.68 2.57
CA GLY A 86 1.21 1.92 1.15
C GLY A 86 1.23 0.63 0.32
N TYR A 87 1.96 -0.41 0.79
CA TYR A 87 2.01 -1.69 0.08
C TYR A 87 0.64 -2.37 -0.08
N ALA A 88 -0.25 -2.21 0.91
CA ALA A 88 -1.60 -2.75 0.82
C ALA A 88 -2.45 -1.95 -0.18
N ILE A 89 -2.35 -0.62 -0.17
CA ILE A 89 -3.06 0.26 -1.10
C ILE A 89 -2.61 0.01 -2.53
N ASP A 90 -1.30 -0.03 -2.80
CA ASP A 90 -0.75 -0.33 -4.12
C ASP A 90 -1.26 -1.67 -4.69
N ALA A 91 -1.48 -2.65 -3.82
CA ALA A 91 -2.03 -3.94 -4.20
C ALA A 91 -3.56 -3.93 -4.42
N LEU A 92 -4.28 -2.99 -3.79
CA LEU A 92 -5.73 -2.84 -3.91
C LEU A 92 -6.12 -2.02 -5.14
N LEU A 93 -5.40 -0.94 -5.43
CA LEU A 93 -5.74 0.03 -6.48
C LEU A 93 -6.04 -0.61 -7.85
N PRO A 94 -5.25 -1.56 -8.39
CA PRO A 94 -5.50 -2.10 -9.74
C PRO A 94 -6.88 -2.77 -9.92
N PHE A 95 -7.53 -3.19 -8.83
CA PHE A 95 -8.85 -3.82 -8.89
C PHE A 95 -9.94 -2.95 -8.26
N TRP A 96 -9.63 -2.22 -7.18
CA TRP A 96 -10.63 -1.53 -6.38
C TRP A 96 -10.80 -0.06 -6.74
N ASP A 97 -9.82 0.59 -7.37
CA ASP A 97 -9.77 2.04 -7.58
C ASP A 97 -11.08 2.61 -8.16
N SER A 98 -11.57 2.02 -9.25
CA SER A 98 -12.79 2.46 -9.95
C SER A 98 -14.10 1.89 -9.37
N LEU A 99 -14.04 0.92 -8.45
CA LEU A 99 -15.24 0.31 -7.87
C LEU A 99 -15.85 1.24 -6.81
N LYS A 100 -17.18 1.38 -6.84
CA LYS A 100 -17.91 2.11 -5.79
C LYS A 100 -17.98 1.31 -4.50
N LEU A 101 -18.06 1.99 -3.35
CA LEU A 101 -18.18 1.33 -2.05
C LEU A 101 -19.43 0.44 -1.97
N SER A 102 -20.53 0.79 -2.65
CA SER A 102 -21.73 -0.04 -2.75
C SER A 102 -21.51 -1.43 -3.41
N HIS A 103 -20.44 -1.57 -4.18
CA HIS A 103 -20.05 -2.83 -4.82
C HIS A 103 -19.12 -3.68 -3.94
N VAL A 104 -18.77 -3.21 -2.74
CA VAL A 104 -18.04 -3.99 -1.74
C VAL A 104 -19.00 -5.02 -1.15
N LYS A 105 -18.91 -6.26 -1.66
CA LYS A 105 -19.73 -7.41 -1.28
C LYS A 105 -18.83 -8.63 -1.14
N GLY A 106 -19.31 -9.66 -0.45
CA GLY A 106 -18.55 -10.90 -0.30
C GLY A 106 -18.13 -11.53 -1.63
N GLU A 107 -18.94 -11.36 -2.68
CA GLU A 107 -18.59 -11.81 -4.04
C GLU A 107 -17.40 -11.05 -4.63
N THR A 108 -17.36 -9.71 -4.52
CA THR A 108 -16.25 -8.91 -5.05
C THR A 108 -14.97 -9.15 -4.28
N CYS A 109 -15.05 -9.39 -2.96
CA CYS A 109 -13.90 -9.84 -2.16
C CYS A 109 -13.34 -11.20 -2.63
N ARG A 110 -14.22 -12.18 -2.91
CA ARG A 110 -13.80 -13.49 -3.45
C ARG A 110 -13.22 -13.35 -4.86
N ARG A 111 -13.76 -12.46 -5.68
CA ARG A 111 -13.23 -12.17 -7.03
C ARG A 111 -11.83 -11.56 -6.94
N TYR A 112 -11.63 -10.57 -6.07
CA TYR A 112 -10.32 -10.00 -5.80
C TYR A 112 -9.30 -11.08 -5.39
N ALA A 113 -9.68 -11.95 -4.45
CA ALA A 113 -8.81 -13.04 -3.98
C ALA A 113 -8.36 -13.99 -5.11
N LYS A 114 -9.21 -14.24 -6.11
CA LYS A 114 -8.89 -15.08 -7.28
C LYS A 114 -8.00 -14.36 -8.30
N THR A 115 -8.26 -13.07 -8.53
CA THR A 115 -7.51 -12.28 -9.53
C THR A 115 -6.12 -11.91 -9.04
N ARG A 116 -5.93 -11.78 -7.72
CA ARG A 116 -4.69 -11.30 -7.12
C ARG A 116 -3.52 -12.27 -7.33
N LYS A 117 -2.56 -11.85 -8.16
CA LYS A 117 -1.29 -12.54 -8.41
C LYS A 117 -0.13 -11.64 -8.00
N LYS A 118 0.94 -12.22 -7.46
CA LYS A 118 2.21 -11.53 -7.19
C LYS A 118 3.26 -11.91 -8.22
N VAL A 119 4.13 -10.95 -8.52
CA VAL A 119 5.33 -11.19 -9.31
C VAL A 119 6.31 -12.01 -8.46
N VAL A 120 6.77 -13.14 -9.00
CA VAL A 120 7.77 -14.02 -8.37
C VAL A 120 9.14 -13.79 -8.96
N LYS A 121 9.22 -13.57 -10.28
CA LYS A 121 10.48 -13.28 -10.97
C LYS A 121 10.33 -12.06 -11.84
N ARG A 122 11.39 -11.24 -11.82
CA ARG A 122 11.58 -10.12 -12.73
C ARG A 122 12.77 -10.38 -13.62
N GLY A 123 12.73 -9.89 -14.86
CA GLY A 123 13.86 -9.95 -15.78
C GLY A 123 15.08 -9.24 -15.21
N ALA A 124 16.26 -9.84 -15.39
CA ALA A 124 17.49 -9.29 -14.84
C ALA A 124 17.83 -7.90 -15.42
N GLU A 125 17.52 -7.68 -16.70
CA GLU A 125 17.84 -6.44 -17.42
C GLU A 125 16.65 -5.48 -17.51
N THR A 126 15.49 -5.93 -17.99
CA THR A 126 14.28 -5.11 -18.15
C THR A 126 13.51 -4.86 -16.86
N LYS A 127 13.77 -5.62 -15.78
CA LYS A 127 12.99 -5.63 -14.51
C LYS A 127 11.50 -5.92 -14.68
N GLU A 128 11.06 -6.32 -15.87
CA GLU A 128 9.69 -6.68 -16.18
C GLU A 128 9.26 -7.95 -15.45
N ALA A 129 7.98 -8.05 -15.11
CA ALA A 129 7.44 -9.22 -14.43
C ALA A 129 7.33 -10.41 -15.40
N ILE A 130 8.15 -11.44 -15.16
CA ILE A 130 8.21 -12.64 -16.01
C ILE A 130 7.24 -13.71 -15.49
N GLU A 131 7.22 -13.91 -14.17
CA GLU A 131 6.48 -15.01 -13.56
C GLU A 131 5.51 -14.50 -12.49
N PHE A 132 4.25 -14.90 -12.59
CA PHE A 132 3.19 -14.54 -11.65
C PHE A 132 2.69 -15.77 -10.89
N LYS A 133 2.52 -15.64 -9.58
CA LYS A 133 1.97 -16.70 -8.72
C LYS A 133 0.78 -16.19 -7.92
N PRO A 134 -0.22 -17.04 -7.61
CA PRO A 134 -1.29 -16.69 -6.69
C PRO A 134 -0.74 -16.21 -5.34
N VAL A 135 -1.38 -15.19 -4.78
CA VAL A 135 -1.03 -14.63 -3.48
C VAL A 135 -1.55 -15.53 -2.35
N SER A 136 -0.85 -15.54 -1.21
CA SER A 136 -1.27 -16.33 -0.07
C SER A 136 -2.57 -15.77 0.56
N PRO A 137 -3.46 -16.63 1.10
CA PRO A 137 -4.68 -16.16 1.76
C PRO A 137 -4.43 -15.17 2.90
N GLY A 138 -3.32 -15.31 3.63
CA GLY A 138 -2.95 -14.39 4.70
C GLY A 138 -2.60 -12.99 4.20
N THR A 139 -2.00 -12.87 3.01
CA THR A 139 -1.72 -11.56 2.39
C THR A 139 -3.01 -10.92 1.91
N ILE A 140 -3.89 -11.67 1.22
CA ILE A 140 -5.20 -11.17 0.77
C ILE A 140 -6.03 -10.68 1.96
N ARG A 141 -6.00 -11.41 3.09
CA ARG A 141 -6.67 -10.98 4.33
C ARG A 141 -6.14 -9.65 4.86
N ARG A 142 -4.83 -9.41 4.79
CA ARG A 142 -4.22 -8.14 5.20
C ARG A 142 -4.62 -6.99 4.28
N GLU A 143 -4.57 -7.22 2.96
CA GLU A 143 -4.98 -6.25 1.94
C GLU A 143 -6.47 -5.87 2.15
N LEU A 144 -7.37 -6.86 2.24
CA LEU A 144 -8.80 -6.61 2.50
C LEU A 144 -9.08 -6.00 3.88
N GLY A 145 -8.24 -6.29 4.88
CA GLY A 145 -8.31 -5.65 6.20
C GLY A 145 -7.97 -4.17 6.14
N ALA A 146 -6.98 -3.78 5.33
CA ALA A 146 -6.65 -2.37 5.09
C ALA A 146 -7.80 -1.65 4.38
N LEU A 147 -8.45 -2.30 3.41
CA LEU A 147 -9.66 -1.75 2.77
C LEU A 147 -10.78 -1.50 3.77
N GLN A 148 -11.08 -2.46 4.66
CA GLN A 148 -12.08 -2.26 5.71
C GLN A 148 -11.72 -1.12 6.65
N ALA A 149 -10.44 -1.02 7.04
CA ALA A 149 -9.96 0.06 7.91
C ALA A 149 -10.14 1.44 7.25
N ALA A 150 -9.83 1.56 5.95
CA ALA A 150 -10.04 2.78 5.19
C ALA A 150 -11.52 3.18 5.12
N ILE A 151 -12.41 2.23 4.86
CA ILE A 151 -13.87 2.47 4.85
C ILE A 151 -14.36 2.92 6.23
N ASN A 152 -13.90 2.26 7.30
CA ASN A 152 -14.27 2.62 8.66
C ASN A 152 -13.75 4.00 9.06
N TYR A 153 -12.53 4.35 8.64
CA TYR A 153 -11.96 5.68 8.82
C TYR A 153 -12.83 6.73 8.13
N ALA A 154 -13.13 6.52 6.84
CA ALA A 154 -13.96 7.44 6.06
C ALA A 154 -15.35 7.64 6.69
N HIS A 155 -15.94 6.58 7.24
CA HIS A 155 -17.22 6.67 7.94
C HIS A 155 -17.11 7.47 9.25
N ARG A 156 -16.06 7.22 10.05
CA ARG A 156 -15.86 7.91 11.33
C ARG A 156 -15.60 9.41 11.15
N GLU A 157 -14.84 9.78 10.14
CA GLU A 157 -14.56 11.20 9.82
C GLU A 157 -15.75 11.87 9.08
N GLY A 158 -16.81 11.12 8.78
CA GLY A 158 -18.04 11.67 8.19
C GLY A 158 -18.01 11.85 6.67
N TYR A 159 -17.04 11.27 5.97
CA TYR A 159 -16.96 11.29 4.51
C TYR A 159 -18.04 10.45 3.84
N ILE A 160 -18.50 9.38 4.51
CA ILE A 160 -19.54 8.46 4.03
C ILE A 160 -20.62 8.21 5.08
N THR A 161 -21.86 7.98 4.64
CA THR A 161 -23.02 7.78 5.54
C THR A 161 -23.07 6.40 6.18
N SER A 162 -22.42 5.41 5.57
CA SER A 162 -22.41 4.03 6.07
C SER A 162 -21.14 3.32 5.59
N ALA A 163 -20.69 2.34 6.37
CA ALA A 163 -19.50 1.54 6.08
C ALA A 163 -19.90 0.12 5.61
N PRO A 164 -19.80 -0.20 4.32
CA PRO A 164 -19.96 -1.57 3.85
C PRO A 164 -18.96 -2.53 4.51
N VAL A 165 -19.42 -3.74 4.82
CA VAL A 165 -18.58 -4.77 5.45
C VAL A 165 -17.90 -5.62 4.39
N VAL A 166 -16.57 -5.66 4.45
CA VAL A 166 -15.68 -6.47 3.62
C VAL A 166 -15.67 -7.90 4.15
N SER A 167 -15.97 -8.87 3.27
CA SER A 167 -15.87 -10.29 3.62
C SER A 167 -14.40 -10.73 3.61
N LEU A 168 -13.85 -10.97 4.80
CA LEU A 168 -12.48 -11.45 4.95
C LEU A 168 -12.40 -12.99 4.80
N PRO A 169 -11.40 -13.53 4.08
CA PRO A 169 -11.19 -14.97 3.99
C PRO A 169 -10.73 -15.53 5.34
N ILE A 170 -10.98 -16.83 5.56
CA ILE A 170 -10.58 -17.55 6.79
C ILE A 170 -9.06 -17.38 7.00
N PRO A 171 -8.61 -16.99 8.20
CA PRO A 171 -7.18 -16.83 8.48
C PRO A 171 -6.45 -18.17 8.29
N PRO A 172 -5.29 -18.20 7.63
CA PRO A 172 -4.49 -19.41 7.57
C PRO A 172 -4.00 -19.79 8.96
N ARG A 173 -3.81 -21.09 9.21
CA ARG A 173 -3.21 -21.57 10.46
C ARG A 173 -1.82 -20.94 10.64
N PRO A 174 -1.47 -20.44 11.84
CA PRO A 174 -0.12 -20.00 12.14
C PRO A 174 0.88 -21.10 11.83
N LYS A 175 1.97 -20.75 11.14
CA LYS A 175 3.10 -21.65 10.93
C LYS A 175 4.07 -21.46 12.08
N GLU A 176 3.76 -22.04 13.22
CA GLU A 176 4.64 -22.01 14.38
C GLU A 176 5.43 -23.31 14.44
N ARG A 177 6.72 -23.21 14.12
CA ARG A 177 7.69 -24.29 14.30
C ARG A 177 8.80 -23.76 15.21
N TRP A 178 8.93 -24.40 16.36
CA TRP A 178 10.02 -24.12 17.29
C TRP A 178 11.31 -24.77 16.79
N LEU A 179 12.44 -24.07 16.97
CA LEU A 179 13.75 -24.65 16.71
C LEU A 179 14.01 -25.77 17.72
N THR A 180 14.48 -26.91 17.23
CA THR A 180 15.05 -27.92 18.12
C THR A 180 16.39 -27.43 18.69
N ARG A 181 16.81 -27.98 19.84
CA ARG A 181 18.11 -27.65 20.45
C ARG A 181 19.28 -27.83 19.47
N ALA A 182 19.25 -28.88 18.66
CA ALA A 182 20.27 -29.16 17.65
C ALA A 182 20.27 -28.16 16.49
N GLU A 183 19.11 -27.61 16.11
CA GLU A 183 19.03 -26.56 15.09
C GLU A 183 19.50 -25.22 15.61
N ALA A 184 19.13 -24.87 16.85
CA ALA A 184 19.65 -23.68 17.51
C ALA A 184 21.18 -23.74 17.62
N ALA A 185 21.74 -24.89 18.04
CA ALA A 185 23.18 -25.10 18.10
C ALA A 185 23.84 -24.96 16.70
N ARG A 186 23.22 -25.51 15.65
CA ARG A 186 23.73 -25.35 14.27
C ARG A 186 23.72 -23.89 13.80
N LEU A 187 22.66 -23.13 14.09
CA LEU A 187 22.59 -21.70 13.74
C LEU A 187 23.66 -20.89 14.48
N LEU A 188 23.82 -21.12 15.79
CA LEU A 188 24.85 -20.48 16.60
C LEU A 188 26.26 -20.81 16.10
N TRP A 189 26.52 -22.08 15.79
CA TRP A 189 27.82 -22.52 15.29
C TRP A 189 28.13 -21.98 13.88
N ALA A 190 27.11 -21.82 13.03
CA ALA A 190 27.25 -21.17 11.73
C ALA A 190 27.55 -19.68 11.86
N ALA A 191 26.89 -18.98 12.78
CA ALA A 191 27.17 -17.56 13.05
C ALA A 191 28.58 -17.36 13.64
N TYR A 192 29.00 -18.24 14.57
CA TYR A 192 30.32 -18.18 15.20
C TYR A 192 31.48 -18.39 14.21
N ARG A 193 31.31 -19.27 13.21
CA ARG A 193 32.36 -19.56 12.22
C ARG A 193 32.49 -18.51 11.10
N GLY A 194 31.65 -17.47 11.11
CA GLY A 194 31.78 -16.32 10.21
C GLY A 194 31.59 -16.66 8.73
N GLY A 195 30.37 -16.49 8.21
CA GLY A 195 30.13 -15.99 6.85
C GLY A 195 30.76 -16.67 5.63
N GLU A 196 31.44 -17.81 5.71
CA GLU A 196 31.76 -18.60 4.52
C GLU A 196 30.47 -19.28 4.05
N ILE A 197 29.72 -18.57 3.20
CA ILE A 197 28.71 -19.17 2.34
C ILE A 197 29.47 -20.07 1.36
N THR A 198 29.89 -21.25 1.82
CA THR A 198 30.26 -22.34 0.92
C THR A 198 28.98 -22.71 0.16
N ALA A 199 28.88 -22.22 -1.07
CA ALA A 199 27.96 -22.77 -2.06
C ALA A 199 28.09 -24.31 -2.03
N PRO A 200 26.98 -25.06 -2.16
CA PRO A 200 27.02 -26.51 -2.05
C PRO A 200 27.98 -27.05 -3.10
N ARG A 201 29.15 -27.51 -2.64
CA ARG A 201 30.10 -28.27 -3.43
C ARG A 201 29.37 -29.56 -3.79
N SER A 202 28.90 -29.64 -5.03
CA SER A 202 28.36 -30.86 -5.61
C SER A 202 29.33 -31.99 -5.29
N LEU A 203 28.84 -32.98 -4.55
CA LEU A 203 29.53 -34.26 -4.33
C LEU A 203 29.67 -34.91 -5.71
N HIS A 204 30.80 -34.67 -6.35
CA HIS A 204 31.30 -35.53 -7.41
C HIS A 204 32.39 -36.39 -6.77
N PRO A 205 32.19 -37.71 -6.60
CA PRO A 205 33.25 -38.59 -6.16
C PRO A 205 34.18 -38.74 -7.36
N ASP A 206 35.37 -38.15 -7.27
CA ASP A 206 36.64 -38.65 -7.85
C ASP A 206 37.66 -37.52 -7.91
N ARG A 207 38.37 -37.32 -6.80
CA ARG A 207 39.72 -36.75 -6.85
C ARG A 207 40.53 -37.30 -5.68
N VAL A 208 41.26 -38.37 -5.97
CA VAL A 208 42.30 -38.94 -5.11
C VAL A 208 43.35 -37.86 -4.89
N ILE A 209 43.44 -37.32 -3.68
CA ILE A 209 44.53 -36.44 -3.28
C ILE A 209 45.63 -37.35 -2.72
N HIS A 210 46.66 -37.63 -3.52
CA HIS A 210 47.88 -38.28 -3.03
C HIS A 210 48.56 -37.35 -2.01
N ARG A 211 48.55 -37.73 -0.72
CA ARG A 211 49.45 -37.15 0.28
C ARG A 211 50.83 -37.76 0.11
N ASN A 212 51.79 -36.96 -0.36
CA ASN A 212 53.21 -37.29 -0.28
C ASN A 212 53.67 -37.16 1.18
N PRO A 213 54.17 -38.22 1.85
CA PRO A 213 54.71 -38.12 3.18
C PRO A 213 56.22 -37.85 3.10
N LYS A 214 56.68 -36.98 3.99
CA LYS A 214 58.08 -36.71 4.40
C LYS A 214 58.62 -35.36 3.91
N GLY A 215 58.86 -34.51 4.89
CA GLY A 215 59.61 -33.27 4.73
C GLY A 215 59.52 -32.43 5.99
N CYS A 216 60.31 -32.82 7.01
CA CYS A 216 60.99 -31.95 8.00
C CYS A 216 61.41 -32.80 9.21
N TYR A 217 62.71 -32.91 9.49
CA TYR A 217 63.34 -32.62 10.79
C TYR A 217 64.88 -32.85 10.71
N PHE A 218 65.61 -31.72 10.82
CA PHE A 218 66.87 -31.40 11.53
C PHE A 218 68.00 -32.42 11.83
N ALA A 219 69.23 -31.89 11.61
CA ALA A 219 70.42 -31.83 12.49
C ALA A 219 71.55 -32.92 12.49
N ASN A 220 72.75 -32.43 12.11
CA ASN A 220 74.11 -32.58 12.69
C ASN A 220 74.73 -33.95 13.00
N GLY A 221 76.00 -34.11 12.59
CA GLY A 221 76.97 -34.94 13.33
C GLY A 221 78.13 -35.53 12.51
N VAL A 222 79.29 -34.83 12.60
CA VAL A 222 80.70 -35.25 12.39
C VAL A 222 81.16 -35.63 10.99
#